data_AF-A0A2V9D1F8-F1
#
_entry.id   AF-A0A2V9D1F8-F1
#
_cell.length_a   1.000
_cell.length_b   1.000
_cell.length_c   1.000
_cell.angle_alpha   90.00
_cell.angle_beta   90.00
_cell.angle_gamma   90.00
#
_symmetry.space_group_name_H-M   'P 1'
#
loop_
_entity.id
_entity.type
_entity.pdbx_description
1 polymer ?
#
loop_
_entity_poly.entity_id
_entity_poly.type
_entity_poly.pdbx_seq_one_letter_code
_entity_poly.pdbx_strand_id
1 'polypeptide(L)'
;MAPLWSRNGRELFYRNGNKMMAVDVMAQPIFSAGKPRMLFQGEYYVGSSTNYDISPDGQRFLMIKPSEQAASAAQINVVLNWSEELKRRVPSGK
;
A
#
# COMPACT_ATOMS: atom_id res chain seq x y z
N MET A 1 -5.12 -6.11 -4.46
CA MET A 1 -5.80 -4.86 -4.84
C MET A 1 -6.62 -5.08 -6.10
N ALA A 2 -7.78 -4.42 -6.21
CA ALA A 2 -8.61 -4.44 -7.42
C ALA A 2 -8.55 -3.07 -8.13
N PRO A 3 -8.77 -3.02 -9.46
CA PRO A 3 -8.96 -1.77 -10.17
C PRO A 3 -10.26 -1.08 -9.72
N LEU A 4 -10.30 0.25 -9.78
CA LEU A 4 -11.47 1.06 -9.42
C LEU A 4 -12.08 1.73 -10.65
N TRP A 5 -13.39 1.71 -10.75
CA TRP A 5 -14.11 2.45 -11.78
C TRP A 5 -14.24 3.92 -11.41
N SER A 6 -14.10 4.79 -12.42
CA SER A 6 -14.63 6.15 -12.36
C SER A 6 -16.13 6.12 -12.05
N ARG A 7 -16.61 7.16 -11.37
CA ARG A 7 -18.00 7.25 -10.95
C ARG A 7 -18.99 7.30 -12.12
N ASN A 8 -18.53 7.76 -13.30
CA ASN A 8 -19.32 7.81 -14.53
C ASN A 8 -19.24 6.50 -15.34
N GLY A 9 -18.45 5.51 -14.91
CA GLY A 9 -18.31 4.20 -15.55
C GLY A 9 -17.56 4.19 -16.89
N ARG A 10 -16.89 5.29 -17.26
CA ARG A 10 -16.21 5.43 -18.57
C ARG A 10 -14.70 5.28 -18.52
N GLU A 11 -14.12 5.32 -17.33
CA GLU A 11 -12.70 5.09 -17.09
C GLU A 11 -12.50 4.04 -16.00
N LEU A 12 -11.50 3.18 -16.18
CA LEU A 12 -11.00 2.26 -15.18
C LEU A 12 -9.60 2.70 -14.73
N PHE A 13 -9.40 2.79 -13.43
CA PHE A 13 -8.16 3.18 -12.79
C PHE A 13 -7.51 1.98 -12.11
N TYR A 14 -6.19 1.84 -12.27
CA TYR A 14 -5.47 0.71 -11.71
C TYR A 14 -3.99 1.03 -11.49
N ARG A 15 -3.33 0.20 -10.68
CA ARG A 15 -1.90 0.29 -10.41
C ARG A 15 -1.11 -0.64 -11.32
N ASN A 16 0.03 -0.16 -11.80
CA ASN A 16 1.07 -0.97 -12.42
C ASN A 16 2.41 -0.65 -11.75
N GLY A 17 2.78 -1.43 -10.74
CA GLY A 17 3.88 -1.10 -9.84
C GLY A 17 3.67 0.26 -9.18
N ASN A 18 4.60 1.18 -9.40
CA ASN A 18 4.57 2.55 -8.86
C ASN A 18 3.75 3.53 -9.70
N LYS A 19 3.19 3.07 -10.82
CA LYS A 19 2.41 3.90 -11.74
C LYS A 19 0.91 3.80 -11.44
N MET A 20 0.25 4.95 -11.45
CA MET A 20 -1.20 5.03 -11.53
C MET A 20 -1.61 5.13 -13.00
N MET A 21 -2.48 4.24 -13.43
CA MET A 21 -2.90 4.08 -14.81
C MET A 21 -4.40 4.34 -14.93
N ALA A 22 -4.81 4.84 -16.10
CA ALA A 22 -6.19 4.94 -16.51
C ALA A 22 -6.38 4.27 -17.88
N VAL A 23 -7.55 3.72 -18.11
CA VAL A 23 -7.99 3.27 -19.44
C VAL A 23 -9.44 3.66 -19.64
N ASP A 24 -9.71 4.27 -20.78
CA ASP A 24 -11.08 4.58 -21.19
C ASP A 24 -11.78 3.28 -21.58
N VAL A 25 -13.01 3.09 -21.13
CA VAL A 25 -13.80 1.89 -21.41
C VAL A 25 -15.16 2.29 -21.93
N MET A 26 -15.52 1.68 -23.06
CA MET A 26 -16.87 1.73 -23.60
C MET A 26 -17.55 0.39 -23.28
N ALA A 27 -18.55 0.40 -22.39
CA ALA A 27 -19.21 -0.84 -21.97
C ALA A 27 -20.34 -1.28 -22.92
N GLN A 28 -20.86 -0.38 -23.76
CA GLN A 28 -22.01 -0.62 -24.64
C GLN A 28 -21.85 0.07 -26.00
N PRO A 29 -22.45 -0.49 -27.07
CA PRO A 29 -23.15 -1.79 -27.11
C PRO A 29 -22.19 -2.99 -27.10
N ILE A 30 -20.92 -2.76 -27.45
CA ILE A 30 -19.85 -3.75 -27.43
C ILE A 30 -18.78 -3.23 -26.48
N PHE A 31 -18.28 -4.11 -25.62
CA PHE A 31 -17.19 -3.78 -24.73
C PHE A 31 -15.91 -3.46 -25.52
N SER A 32 -15.33 -2.30 -25.28
CA SER A 32 -14.01 -1.93 -25.79
C SER A 32 -13.21 -1.15 -24.75
N ALA A 33 -11.90 -1.37 -24.74
CA ALA A 33 -10.97 -0.63 -23.90
C ALA A 33 -9.96 0.12 -24.78
N GLY A 34 -9.70 1.37 -24.43
CA GLY A 34 -8.69 2.19 -25.07
C GLY A 34 -7.26 1.78 -24.73
N LYS A 35 -6.29 2.56 -25.20
CA LYS A 35 -4.88 2.38 -24.82
C LYS A 35 -4.68 2.89 -23.39
N PRO A 36 -4.11 2.09 -22.46
CA PRO A 36 -3.82 2.57 -21.12
C PRO A 36 -2.85 3.76 -21.13
N ARG A 37 -3.14 4.76 -20.30
CA ARG A 37 -2.32 5.97 -20.12
C ARG A 37 -1.90 6.09 -18.66
N MET A 38 -0.65 6.50 -18.43
CA MET A 38 -0.17 6.80 -17.09
C MET A 38 -0.71 8.16 -16.66
N LEU A 39 -1.27 8.22 -15.46
CA LEU A 39 -1.71 9.47 -14.83
C LEU A 39 -0.54 10.13 -14.10
N PHE A 40 0.14 9.35 -13.26
CA PHE A 40 1.29 9.78 -12.47
C PHE A 40 2.03 8.54 -11.92
N GLN A 41 3.19 8.77 -11.31
CA GLN A 41 4.00 7.72 -10.68
C GLN A 41 4.53 8.18 -9.33
N GLY A 42 4.75 7.23 -8.41
CA GLY A 42 5.39 7.49 -7.13
C GLY A 42 5.52 6.23 -6.26
N GLU A 43 6.41 6.33 -5.28
CA GLU A 43 6.57 5.33 -4.22
C GLU A 43 5.36 5.41 -3.28
N TYR A 44 4.42 4.50 -3.45
CA TYR A 44 3.22 4.37 -2.62
C TYR A 44 3.14 2.95 -2.09
N TYR A 45 2.56 2.80 -0.91
CA TYR A 45 2.39 1.50 -0.28
C TYR A 45 1.55 0.57 -1.17
N VAL A 46 2.07 -0.63 -1.43
CA VAL A 46 1.38 -1.69 -2.17
C VAL A 46 1.06 -2.81 -1.21
N GLY A 47 -0.23 -2.98 -0.90
CA GLY A 47 -0.72 -4.01 0.01
C GLY A 47 -1.80 -4.88 -0.64
N SER A 48 -2.22 -5.91 0.09
CA SER A 48 -3.33 -6.79 -0.31
C SER A 48 -4.70 -6.11 -0.17
N SER A 49 -4.84 -5.15 0.76
CA SER A 49 -6.04 -4.35 1.01
C SER A 49 -6.15 -3.11 0.10
N THR A 50 -7.29 -2.42 0.17
CA THR A 50 -7.53 -1.15 -0.51
C THR A 50 -6.50 -0.10 -0.05
N ASN A 51 -5.69 0.38 -0.98
CA ASN A 51 -4.56 1.28 -0.71
C ASN A 51 -4.63 2.61 -1.49
N TYR A 52 -5.71 2.82 -2.24
CA TYR A 52 -6.04 4.11 -2.85
C TYR A 52 -7.56 4.26 -3.01
N ASP A 53 -8.02 5.50 -3.11
CA ASP A 53 -9.40 5.86 -3.43
C ASP A 53 -9.42 7.10 -4.34
N ILE A 54 -10.57 7.38 -4.96
CA ILE A 54 -10.74 8.37 -6.01
C ILE A 54 -11.82 9.36 -5.60
N SER A 55 -11.55 10.65 -5.78
CA SER A 55 -12.56 11.69 -5.50
C SER A 55 -13.80 11.51 -6.38
N PRO A 56 -14.98 12.01 -5.95
CA PRO A 56 -16.21 11.90 -6.73
C PRO A 56 -16.14 12.46 -8.15
N ASP A 57 -15.30 13.48 -8.37
CA ASP A 57 -15.04 14.11 -9.66
C ASP A 57 -14.02 13.34 -10.54
N GLY A 58 -13.37 12.29 -10.01
CA GLY A 58 -12.36 11.50 -10.72
C GLY A 58 -11.00 12.19 -10.89
N GLN A 59 -10.80 13.39 -10.35
CA GLN A 59 -9.60 14.20 -10.62
C GLN A 59 -8.52 14.10 -9.54
N ARG A 60 -8.84 13.53 -8.37
CA ARG A 60 -7.91 13.40 -7.24
C ARG A 60 -7.87 11.97 -6.75
N PHE A 61 -6.69 11.58 -6.28
CA PHE A 61 -6.40 10.25 -5.77
C PHE A 61 -5.89 10.38 -4.34
N LEU A 62 -6.52 9.66 -3.42
CA LEU A 62 -6.00 9.46 -2.08
C LEU A 62 -5.13 8.20 -2.11
N MET A 63 -3.86 8.30 -1.67
CA MET A 63 -2.92 7.19 -1.71
C MET A 63 -2.07 7.13 -0.45
N ILE A 64 -1.75 5.92 -0.01
CA ILE A 64 -0.90 5.69 1.17
C ILE A 64 0.57 5.81 0.74
N LYS A 65 1.34 6.69 1.40
CA LYS A 65 2.79 6.73 1.28
C LYS A 65 3.45 5.88 2.37
N PRO A 66 4.50 5.10 2.06
CA PRO A 66 5.30 4.47 3.10
C PRO A 66 5.92 5.55 3.99
N SER A 67 5.94 5.34 5.31
CA SER A 67 6.65 6.25 6.21
C SER A 67 8.15 5.98 6.13
N GLU A 68 8.97 7.04 6.22
CA GLU A 68 10.43 6.87 6.24
C GLU A 68 10.89 6.10 7.50
N GLN A 69 10.16 6.22 8.62
CA GLN A 69 10.46 5.45 9.84
C GLN A 69 10.13 3.94 9.73
N ALA A 70 9.29 3.48 8.79
CA ALA A 70 8.98 2.05 8.68
C ALA A 70 10.19 1.21 8.26
N ALA A 71 11.21 1.80 7.64
CA ALA A 71 12.48 1.13 7.38
C ALA A 71 13.36 0.96 8.65
N SER A 72 13.02 1.65 9.75
CA SER A 72 13.84 1.73 10.97
C SER A 72 13.34 0.90 12.15
N ALA A 73 12.26 0.13 11.99
CA ALA A 73 11.81 -0.86 12.98
C ALA A 73 11.61 -2.21 12.25
N ALA A 74 12.20 -3.33 12.66
CA ALA A 74 12.20 -3.82 14.02
C ALA A 74 13.49 -4.61 14.34
N GLN A 75 14.37 -4.07 15.18
CA GLN A 75 15.30 -4.90 15.92
C GLN A 75 14.51 -5.64 16.99
N ILE A 76 14.31 -6.95 16.80
CA ILE A 76 13.72 -7.82 17.81
C ILE A 76 14.87 -8.34 18.68
N ASN A 77 14.95 -7.86 19.92
CA ASN A 77 15.89 -8.41 20.90
C ASN A 77 15.26 -9.59 21.61
N VAL A 78 15.71 -10.80 21.29
CA VAL A 78 15.30 -12.02 21.98
C VAL A 78 16.35 -12.36 23.02
N VAL A 79 16.02 -12.20 24.30
CA VAL A 79 16.88 -12.60 25.42
C VAL A 79 16.37 -13.91 25.99
N LEU A 80 17.11 -14.98 25.72
CA LEU A 80 16.81 -16.31 26.26
C LEU A 80 17.43 -16.45 27.65
N ASN A 81 16.78 -17.21 28.53
CA ASN A 81 17.30 -17.55 29.87
C ASN A 81 17.62 -16.35 30.77
N TRP A 82 16.94 -15.20 30.58
CA TRP A 82 17.24 -13.96 31.30
C TRP A 82 17.13 -14.09 32.83
N SER A 83 16.25 -14.96 33.33
CA SER A 83 16.07 -15.25 34.75
C SER A 83 17.27 -15.98 35.36
N GLU A 84 17.87 -16.91 34.63
CA GLU A 84 19.08 -17.61 35.06
C GLU A 84 20.30 -16.69 35.01
N GLU A 85 20.37 -15.81 34.01
CA GLU A 85 21.38 -14.76 33.94
C GLU A 85 21.26 -13.80 35.12
N LEU A 86 20.04 -13.42 35.50
CA LEU A 86 19.79 -12.56 36.66
C LEU A 86 20.24 -13.23 37.97
N LYS A 87 19.89 -14.51 38.18
CA LYS A 87 20.31 -15.28 39.37
C LYS A 87 21.83 -15.39 39.49
N ARG A 88 22.54 -15.51 38.35
CA ARG A 88 24.01 -15.58 38.32
C ARG A 88 24.68 -14.25 38.67
N ARG A 89 24.05 -13.13 38.30
CA ARG A 89 24.63 -11.79 38.43
C ARG A 89 24.30 -11.09 39.74
N VAL A 90 23.23 -11.48 40.43
CA VAL A 90 22.89 -10.91 41.73
C VAL A 90 23.58 -11.73 42.83
N PRO A 91 24.39 -11.10 43.71
CA PRO A 91 24.95 -11.79 44.87
C PRO A 91 23.82 -12.29 45.76
N SER A 92 23.88 -13.55 46.18
CA SER A 92 22.96 -14.09 47.18
C SER A 92 23.13 -13.30 48.47
N GLY A 93 22.14 -12.44 48.78
CA GLY A 93 22.13 -11.71 50.04
C GLY A 93 22.20 -12.69 51.21
N LYS A 94 23.17 -12.47 52.10
CA LYS A 94 23.19 -13.03 53.45
C LYS A 94 22.15 -12.31 54.31
#